data_AF-A0A2R5G7V9-F1
#
_entry.id   AF-A0A2R5G7V9-F1
#
_cell.length_a   1.000
_cell.length_b   1.000
_cell.length_c   1.000
_cell.angle_alpha   90.00
_cell.angle_beta   90.00
_cell.angle_gamma   90.00
#
_symmetry.space_group_name_H-M   'P 1'
#
loop_
_entity.id
_entity.type
_entity.pdbx_description
1 polymer ?
#
loop_
_entity_poly.entity_id
_entity_poly.type
_entity_poly.pdbx_seq_one_letter_code
_entity_poly.pdbx_strand_id
1 'polypeptide(L)'
;MAEEQTRDTPESLEKMVREGLADVKHVEIIDLSDGCGDKFHLTVVSDAFEGVKLLERHRMLQEAIDEAMKRIHAVELKTYTPAQWEKRSGASS
;
A
#
# COMPACT_ATOMS: atom_id res chain seq x y z
N MET A 1 -13.44 -16.91 20.29
CA MET A 1 -14.00 -16.96 18.92
C MET A 1 -13.63 -15.63 18.29
N ALA A 2 -12.55 -15.60 17.53
CA ALA A 2 -12.13 -14.38 16.83
C ALA A 2 -12.96 -14.32 15.55
N GLU A 3 -13.62 -13.19 15.33
CA GLU A 3 -14.53 -12.98 14.21
C GLU A 3 -13.75 -13.10 12.90
N GLU A 4 -13.93 -14.22 12.19
CA GLU A 4 -13.59 -14.35 10.78
C GLU A 4 -14.57 -13.50 9.96
N GLN A 5 -14.34 -12.19 9.99
CA GLN A 5 -14.90 -11.30 8.98
C GLN A 5 -13.94 -11.36 7.78
N THR A 6 -14.39 -11.96 6.69
CA THR A 6 -13.83 -11.81 5.33
C THR A 6 -13.96 -10.35 4.87
N ARG A 7 -13.20 -9.46 5.51
CA ARG A 7 -13.01 -8.05 5.15
C ARG A 7 -11.52 -7.87 5.00
N ASP A 8 -11.07 -7.42 3.83
CA ASP A 8 -9.66 -7.24 3.53
C ASP A 8 -9.04 -6.30 4.57
N THR A 9 -8.27 -6.88 5.50
CA THR A 9 -7.61 -6.13 6.57
C THR A 9 -6.36 -5.45 6.05
N PRO A 10 -5.94 -4.32 6.66
CA PRO A 10 -4.65 -3.71 6.33
C PRO A 10 -3.50 -4.72 6.43
N GLU A 11 -3.55 -5.65 7.38
CA GLU A 11 -2.56 -6.71 7.55
C GLU A 11 -2.45 -7.63 6.31
N SER A 12 -3.58 -7.99 5.68
CA SER A 12 -3.56 -8.83 4.47
C SER A 12 -2.97 -8.09 3.28
N LEU A 13 -3.33 -6.82 3.11
CA LEU A 13 -2.78 -5.95 2.07
C LEU A 13 -1.28 -5.74 2.25
N GLU A 14 -0.81 -5.52 3.48
CA GLU A 14 0.62 -5.37 3.79
C GLU A 14 1.37 -6.63 3.36
N LYS A 15 0.81 -7.80 3.67
CA LYS A 15 1.42 -9.08 3.33
C LYS A 15 1.51 -9.28 1.82
N MET A 16 0.45 -9.00 1.06
CA MET A 16 0.45 -9.05 -0.40
C MET A 16 1.50 -8.12 -1.01
N VAL A 17 1.57 -6.88 -0.52
CA VAL A 17 2.56 -5.90 -0.97
C VAL A 17 3.98 -6.40 -0.68
N ARG A 18 4.24 -6.92 0.52
CA ARG A 18 5.56 -7.47 0.90
C ARG A 18 5.95 -8.72 0.13
N GLU A 19 4.98 -9.55 -0.27
CA GLU A 19 5.23 -10.73 -1.11
C GLU A 19 5.44 -10.34 -2.58
N GLY A 20 4.73 -9.31 -3.06
CA GLY A 20 4.83 -8.83 -4.45
C GLY A 20 6.00 -7.88 -4.72
N LEU A 21 6.54 -7.22 -3.69
CA LEU A 21 7.63 -6.25 -3.81
C LEU A 21 8.84 -6.64 -2.97
N ALA A 22 10.02 -6.57 -3.57
CA ALA A 22 11.29 -6.74 -2.87
C ALA A 22 11.77 -5.41 -2.28
N ASP A 23 12.60 -5.47 -1.23
CA ASP A 23 13.21 -4.31 -0.55
C ASP A 23 12.18 -3.27 -0.04
N VAL A 24 11.07 -3.75 0.52
CA VAL A 24 10.09 -2.89 1.17
C VAL A 24 10.64 -2.43 2.52
N LYS A 25 10.91 -1.12 2.65
CA LYS A 25 11.41 -0.49 3.88
C LYS A 25 10.28 -0.14 4.84
N HIS A 26 9.15 0.33 4.32
CA HIS A 26 8.01 0.75 5.13
C HIS A 26 6.70 0.47 4.38
N VAL A 27 5.69 0.02 5.11
CA VAL A 27 4.32 -0.15 4.62
C VAL A 27 3.40 0.44 5.68
N GLU A 28 2.47 1.26 5.23
CA GLU A 28 1.44 1.84 6.07
C GLU A 28 0.12 1.76 5.32
N ILE A 29 -0.91 1.25 5.98
CA ILE A 29 -2.21 1.01 5.34
C ILE A 29 -3.28 1.62 6.23
N ILE A 30 -4.01 2.57 5.67
CA ILE A 30 -5.01 3.38 6.34
C ILE A 30 -6.34 3.13 5.65
N ASP A 31 -7.34 2.68 6.40
CA ASP A 31 -8.70 2.67 5.91
C ASP A 31 -9.26 4.11 5.94
N LEU A 32 -9.62 4.64 4.77
CA LEU A 32 -10.22 5.96 4.62
C LEU A 32 -11.76 5.89 4.54
N SER A 33 -12.32 4.69 4.67
CA SER A 33 -13.75 4.46 4.54
C SER A 33 -14.47 4.26 5.87
N ASP A 34 -13.85 4.64 6.98
CA ASP A 34 -14.45 4.62 8.32
C ASP A 34 -15.06 3.25 8.68
N GLY A 35 -14.38 2.17 8.29
CA GLY A 35 -14.79 0.78 8.51
C GLY A 35 -15.75 0.21 7.46
N CYS A 36 -16.07 0.94 6.39
CA CYS A 36 -16.93 0.44 5.30
C CYS A 36 -16.18 -0.51 4.34
N GLY A 37 -14.86 -0.36 4.21
CA GLY A 37 -14.00 -1.13 3.31
C GLY A 37 -14.04 -0.68 1.84
N ASP A 38 -14.59 0.51 1.55
CA ASP A 38 -14.71 1.01 0.18
C ASP A 38 -13.43 1.72 -0.32
N LYS A 39 -12.65 2.29 0.60
CA LYS A 39 -11.47 3.11 0.30
C LYS A 39 -10.31 2.83 1.23
N PHE A 40 -9.25 2.29 0.65
CA PHE A 40 -8.00 2.05 1.37
C PHE A 40 -6.88 2.94 0.84
N HIS A 41 -5.98 3.31 1.72
CA HIS A 41 -4.81 4.11 1.43
C HIS A 41 -3.56 3.33 1.81
N LEU A 42 -2.77 2.90 0.84
CA LEU A 42 -1.53 2.17 1.06
C LEU A 42 -0.36 3.07 0.74
N THR A 43 0.44 3.39 1.74
CA THR A 43 1.73 4.05 1.60
C THR A 43 2.83 3.01 1.67
N VAL A 44 3.60 2.85 0.61
CA VAL A 44 4.69 1.89 0.51
C VAL A 44 5.99 2.64 0.21
N VAL A 45 7.00 2.39 1.02
CA VAL A 45 8.35 2.92 0.82
C VAL A 45 9.27 1.76 0.51
N SER A 46 9.88 1.79 -0.67
CA SER A 46 10.80 0.75 -1.13
C SER A 46 11.86 1.34 -2.03
N ASP A 47 13.06 0.77 -1.96
CA ASP A 47 14.15 1.09 -2.88
C ASP A 47 13.89 0.56 -4.29
N ALA A 48 13.03 -0.47 -4.43
CA ALA A 48 12.61 -1.01 -5.73
C ALA A 48 11.87 0.01 -6.61
N PHE A 49 11.42 1.11 -6.03
CA PHE A 49 10.81 2.21 -6.77
C PHE A 49 11.84 3.17 -7.35
N GLU A 50 13.09 3.15 -6.88
CA GLU A 50 14.14 4.01 -7.40
C GLU A 50 14.43 3.69 -8.87
N GLY A 51 14.37 4.70 -9.74
CA GLY A 51 14.51 4.53 -11.19
C GLY A 51 13.28 3.97 -11.92
N VAL A 52 12.25 3.48 -11.22
CA VAL A 52 11.00 3.02 -11.84
C VAL A 52 10.00 4.17 -11.99
N LYS A 53 9.25 4.22 -13.10
CA LYS A 53 8.22 5.26 -13.32
C LYS A 53 7.01 5.05 -12.40
N LEU A 54 6.40 6.14 -11.92
CA LEU A 54 5.21 6.12 -11.06
C LEU A 54 4.11 5.17 -11.58
N LEU A 55 3.82 5.23 -12.89
CA LEU A 55 2.80 4.39 -13.52
C LEU A 55 3.13 2.89 -13.41
N GLU A 56 4.39 2.50 -13.63
CA GLU A 56 4.84 1.11 -13.49
C GLU A 56 4.77 0.66 -12.03
N ARG A 57 5.16 1.51 -11.07
CA ARG A 57 5.02 1.21 -9.63
C ARG A 57 3.57 0.93 -9.26
N HIS A 58 2.65 1.79 -9.72
CA HIS A 58 1.23 1.62 -9.48
C HIS A 58 0.71 0.34 -10.10
N ARG A 59 1.10 0.03 -11.33
CA ARG A 59 0.71 -1.20 -12.02
C ARG A 59 1.19 -2.44 -11.26
N MET A 60 2.46 -2.48 -10.83
CA MET A 60 3.01 -3.58 -10.05
C MET A 60 2.27 -3.78 -8.72
N LEU A 61 1.98 -2.70 -7.97
CA LEU A 61 1.18 -2.82 -6.76
C LEU A 61 -0.24 -3.27 -7.06
N GLN A 62 -0.89 -2.68 -8.06
CA GLN A 62 -2.26 -3.04 -8.46
C GLN A 62 -2.35 -4.52 -8.84
N GLU A 63 -1.34 -5.06 -9.51
CA GLU A 63 -1.25 -6.50 -9.81
C GLU A 63 -1.02 -7.33 -8.55
N ALA A 64 -0.17 -6.87 -7.62
CA ALA A 64 0.08 -7.55 -6.34
C ALA A 64 -1.16 -7.58 -5.43
N ILE A 65 -2.01 -6.55 -5.49
CA ILE A 65 -3.27 -6.46 -4.73
C ILE A 65 -4.52 -6.61 -5.61
N ASP A 66 -4.41 -7.28 -6.77
CA ASP A 66 -5.53 -7.46 -7.71
C ASP A 66 -6.74 -8.15 -7.04
N GLU A 67 -6.47 -9.10 -6.14
CA GLU A 67 -7.51 -9.77 -5.37
C GLU A 67 -8.29 -8.80 -4.48
N ALA A 68 -7.60 -7.82 -3.88
CA ALA A 68 -8.22 -6.80 -3.06
C ALA A 68 -8.93 -5.73 -3.92
N MET A 69 -8.39 -5.37 -5.08
CA MET A 69 -9.04 -4.47 -6.05
C MET A 69 -10.40 -4.98 -6.53
N LYS A 70 -10.64 -6.29 -6.53
CA LYS A 70 -11.96 -6.87 -6.86
C LYS A 70 -13.02 -6.62 -5.78
N ARG A 71 -12.59 -6.31 -4.56
CA ARG A 71 -13.46 -6.15 -3.37
C ARG A 71 -13.60 -4.68 -2.96
N ILE A 72 -12.57 -3.89 -3.20
CA ILE A 72 -12.48 -2.47 -2.84
C ILE A 72 -12.89 -1.60 -4.02
N HIS A 73 -13.75 -0.60 -3.80
CA HIS A 73 -14.18 0.33 -4.86
C HIS A 73 -13.04 1.24 -5.35
N ALA A 74 -12.22 1.75 -4.43
CA ALA A 74 -11.06 2.56 -4.77
C ALA A 74 -9.91 2.35 -3.79
N VAL A 75 -8.69 2.22 -4.29
CA VAL A 75 -7.49 2.11 -3.47
C VAL A 75 -6.49 3.18 -3.88
N GLU A 76 -6.02 3.98 -2.93
CA GLU A 76 -4.99 4.99 -3.16
C GLU A 76 -3.63 4.40 -2.80
N LEU A 77 -2.81 4.20 -3.82
CA LEU A 77 -1.46 3.67 -3.68
C LEU A 77 -0.46 4.83 -3.71
N LYS A 78 0.35 4.95 -2.67
CA LYS A 78 1.42 5.94 -2.57
C LYS A 78 2.76 5.24 -2.45
N THR A 79 3.47 5.20 -3.57
CA THR A 79 4.82 4.64 -3.63
C THR A 79 5.85 5.75 -3.48
N TYR A 80 6.71 5.65 -2.47
CA TYR A 80 7.79 6.58 -2.23
C TYR A 80 9.13 5.85 -2.22
N THR A 81 10.19 6.50 -2.69
CA THR A 81 11.54 6.02 -2.40
C THR A 81 11.91 6.37 -0.96
N PRO A 82 12.82 5.62 -0.30
CA PRO A 82 13.32 5.98 1.02
C PRO A 82 13.81 7.43 1.07
N ALA A 83 14.54 7.88 0.05
CA ALA A 83 14.99 9.27 -0.06
C ALA A 83 13.83 10.29 -0.13
N GLN A 84 12.72 9.96 -0.80
CA GLN A 84 11.52 10.81 -0.84
C GLN A 84 10.79 10.82 0.50
N TRP A 85 10.69 9.67 1.15
CA TRP A 85 10.06 9.53 2.46
C TRP A 85 10.84 10.33 3.50
N GLU A 86 12.15 10.17 3.58
CA GLU A 86 13.03 10.93 4.49
C GLU A 86 12.87 12.44 4.29
N LYS A 87 12.84 12.93 3.04
CA LYS A 87 12.60 14.35 2.75
C LYS A 87 11.25 14.85 3.23
N ARG A 88 10.23 13.98 3.25
CA ARG A 88 8.86 14.34 3.65
C ARG A 88 8.67 14.24 5.17
N SER A 89 9.19 13.19 5.79
CA SER A 89 9.18 12.98 7.24
C SER A 89 10.02 14.02 7.98
N GLY A 90 11.10 14.51 7.36
CA GLY A 90 11.94 15.60 7.88
C GLY A 90 11.40 17.02 7.67
N ALA A 91 10.28 17.20 6.96
CA ALA A 91 9.71 18.51 6.63
C ALA A 91 8.62 18.98 7.62
N SER A 92 8.65 18.51 8.86
CA SER A 92 7.89 19.10 9.97
C SER A 92 8.85 19.84 10.90
N SER A 93 9.15 21.09 10.56
CA SER A 93 9.67 22.12 11.47
C SER A 93 8.94 23.43 11.19
#